data_AF-A0A7Y2G384-F1
#
_entry.id   AF-A0A7Y2G384-F1
#
_cell.length_a   1.000
_cell.length_b   1.000
_cell.length_c   1.000
_cell.angle_alpha   90.00
_cell.angle_beta   90.00
_cell.angle_gamma   90.00
#
_symmetry.space_group_name_H-M   'P 1'
#
loop_
_entity.id
_entity.type
_entity.pdbx_description
1 polymer ?
#
loop_
_entity_poly.entity_id
_entity_poly.type
_entity_poly.pdbx_seq_one_letter_code
_entity_poly.pdbx_strand_id
1 'polypeptide(L)'
;FNLSLQTLQHLSLATRHTANLGNHFELKLAAELGFAPLIDRDSVEAIGDGGGYLALDRGIISDVREGQHVLNGSRKALRAFAILAISDLETAMRLKLDDQTRRDVDSLVEAFMRYHLEESYPVRAKRVIGQISA
;
A
#
# COMPACT_ATOMS: atom_id res chain seq x y z
N PHE A 1 6.83 -15.11 10.21
CA PHE A 1 7.28 -16.24 9.36
C PHE A 1 6.18 -16.74 8.42
N ASN A 2 4.94 -16.92 8.90
CA ASN A 2 3.82 -17.39 8.07
C ASN A 2 3.47 -16.45 6.90
N LEU A 3 3.45 -15.13 7.14
CA LEU A 3 3.19 -14.12 6.10
C LEU A 3 4.17 -14.25 4.90
N SER A 4 5.47 -14.34 5.18
CA SER A 4 6.50 -14.51 4.14
C SER A 4 6.32 -15.80 3.35
N LEU A 5 5.96 -16.91 4.00
CA LEU A 5 5.73 -18.19 3.33
C LEU A 5 4.48 -18.14 2.44
N GLN A 6 3.38 -17.53 2.90
CA GLN A 6 2.15 -17.35 2.13
C GLN A 6 2.37 -16.48 0.88
N THR A 7 3.13 -15.39 1.02
CA THR A 7 3.50 -14.50 -0.09
C THR A 7 4.37 -15.23 -1.11
N LEU A 8 5.37 -15.99 -0.67
CA LEU A 8 6.25 -16.78 -1.57
C LEU A 8 5.49 -17.90 -2.29
N GLN A 9 4.58 -18.59 -1.59
CA GLN A 9 3.71 -19.60 -2.20
C GLN A 9 2.82 -18.98 -3.29
N HIS A 10 2.25 -17.80 -3.02
CA HIS A 10 1.46 -17.09 -4.04
C HIS A 10 2.32 -16.59 -5.20
N LEU A 11 3.54 -16.08 -4.96
CA LEU A 11 4.48 -15.72 -6.04
C LEU A 11 4.82 -16.93 -6.92
N SER A 12 4.97 -18.12 -6.33
CA SER A 12 5.31 -19.34 -7.08
C SER A 12 4.16 -19.88 -7.93
N LEU A 13 2.91 -19.53 -7.61
CA LEU A 13 1.70 -20.02 -8.27
C LEU A 13 1.03 -18.96 -9.17
N ALA A 14 1.33 -17.68 -8.96
CA ALA A 14 0.67 -16.59 -9.65
C ALA A 14 1.23 -16.42 -11.07
N THR A 15 0.41 -16.76 -12.07
CA THR A 15 0.68 -16.47 -13.50
C THR A 15 0.15 -15.10 -13.94
N ARG A 16 -0.65 -14.41 -13.11
CA ARG A 16 -1.20 -13.05 -13.36
C ARG A 16 -1.39 -12.24 -12.06
N HIS A 17 -1.23 -10.92 -12.17
CA HIS A 17 -1.50 -9.89 -11.15
C HIS A 17 -0.60 -9.87 -9.89
N THR A 18 0.68 -10.16 -10.02
CA THR A 18 1.68 -10.04 -8.94
C THR A 18 1.89 -8.60 -8.43
N ALA A 19 1.38 -7.58 -9.14
CA ALA A 19 1.64 -6.19 -8.82
C ALA A 19 1.05 -5.75 -7.45
N ASN A 20 -0.14 -6.25 -7.08
CA ASN A 20 -0.76 -5.89 -5.81
C ASN A 20 -0.15 -6.63 -4.62
N LEU A 21 0.51 -7.76 -4.87
CA LEU A 21 1.05 -8.64 -3.84
C LEU A 21 2.12 -7.94 -3.00
N GLY A 22 2.97 -7.13 -3.63
CA GLY A 22 4.00 -6.35 -2.92
C GLY A 22 3.37 -5.39 -1.93
N ASN A 23 2.46 -4.53 -2.41
CA ASN A 23 1.77 -3.54 -1.57
C ASN A 23 0.95 -4.20 -0.45
N HIS A 24 0.23 -5.29 -0.75
CA HIS A 24 -0.50 -6.03 0.27
C HIS A 24 0.44 -6.59 1.34
N PHE A 25 1.53 -7.23 0.93
CA PHE A 25 2.53 -7.76 1.85
C PHE A 25 3.14 -6.68 2.73
N GLU A 26 3.53 -5.54 2.16
CA GLU A 26 4.11 -4.41 2.91
C GLU A 26 3.13 -3.89 3.98
N LEU A 27 1.86 -3.73 3.63
CA LEU A 27 0.84 -3.26 4.58
C LEU A 27 0.51 -4.31 5.65
N LYS A 28 0.55 -5.61 5.33
CA LYS A 28 0.43 -6.66 6.36
C LYS A 28 1.66 -6.74 7.25
N LEU A 29 2.85 -6.50 6.71
CA LEU A 29 4.07 -6.40 7.50
C LEU A 29 4.00 -5.22 8.47
N ALA A 30 3.50 -4.06 8.03
CA ALA A 30 3.25 -2.92 8.90
C ALA A 30 2.36 -3.29 10.10
N ALA A 31 1.30 -4.07 9.86
CA ALA A 31 0.43 -4.55 10.92
C ALA A 31 1.14 -5.48 11.92
N GLU A 32 1.94 -6.44 11.42
CA GLU A 32 2.75 -7.32 12.27
C GLU A 32 3.80 -6.57 13.10
N LEU A 33 4.28 -5.43 12.59
CA LEU A 33 5.23 -4.55 13.28
C LEU A 33 4.55 -3.52 14.21
N GLY A 34 3.23 -3.51 14.29
CA GLY A 34 2.47 -2.69 15.24
C GLY A 34 2.09 -1.29 14.76
N PHE A 35 2.21 -1.00 13.46
CA PHE A 35 1.83 0.29 12.87
C PHE A 35 0.89 0.12 11.66
N ALA A 36 -0.15 -0.71 11.79
CA ALA A 36 -1.15 -0.86 10.74
C ALA A 36 -1.84 0.49 10.42
N PRO A 37 -2.18 0.77 9.15
CA PRO A 37 -3.03 1.90 8.80
C PRO A 37 -4.39 1.86 9.52
N LEU A 38 -4.80 2.98 10.11
CA LEU A 38 -6.10 3.16 10.73
C LEU A 38 -7.15 3.53 9.68
N ILE A 39 -7.66 2.51 8.99
CA ILE A 39 -8.67 2.67 7.95
C ILE A 39 -10.07 2.66 8.56
N ASP A 40 -10.77 3.77 8.40
CA ASP A 40 -12.20 3.88 8.67
C ASP A 40 -13.00 3.89 7.35
N ARG A 41 -14.09 3.12 7.31
CA ARG A 41 -14.89 2.95 6.10
C ARG A 41 -15.60 4.23 5.71
N ASP A 42 -16.20 4.92 6.68
CA ASP A 42 -17.00 6.12 6.43
C ASP A 42 -16.11 7.24 5.86
N SER A 43 -14.90 7.37 6.41
CA SER A 43 -13.88 8.31 5.93
C SER A 43 -13.43 8.02 4.48
N VAL A 44 -13.27 6.75 4.11
CA VAL A 44 -12.94 6.34 2.72
C VAL A 44 -14.11 6.54 1.76
N GLU A 45 -15.34 6.37 2.23
CA GLU A 45 -16.55 6.60 1.44
C GLU A 45 -16.80 8.10 1.19
N ALA A 46 -16.49 8.94 2.18
CA ALA A 46 -16.59 10.41 2.12
C ALA A 46 -15.66 11.06 1.09
N ILE A 47 -14.58 10.39 0.66
CA ILE A 47 -13.67 10.93 -0.36
C ILE A 47 -14.43 11.19 -1.67
N GLY A 48 -14.55 12.48 -2.01
CA GLY A 48 -15.15 12.95 -3.26
C GLY A 48 -14.23 12.78 -4.46
N ASP A 49 -14.71 13.22 -5.62
CA ASP A 49 -13.99 13.02 -6.89
C ASP A 49 -12.71 13.87 -7.02
N GLY A 50 -12.56 14.90 -6.18
CA GLY A 50 -11.34 15.70 -6.07
C GLY A 50 -10.17 14.99 -5.40
N GLY A 51 -10.38 13.77 -4.88
CA GLY A 51 -9.37 13.05 -4.10
C GLY A 51 -9.36 13.49 -2.63
N GLY A 52 -8.33 13.05 -1.91
CA GLY A 52 -8.20 13.28 -0.48
C GLY A 52 -6.75 13.17 -0.03
N TYR A 53 -6.57 12.87 1.25
CA TYR A 53 -5.28 12.84 1.92
C TYR A 53 -5.09 11.53 2.69
N LEU A 54 -3.86 11.04 2.70
CA LEU A 54 -3.38 9.99 3.59
C LEU A 54 -2.47 10.63 4.63
N ALA A 55 -2.85 10.57 5.91
CA ALA A 55 -1.99 10.94 7.03
C ALA A 55 -0.99 9.81 7.28
N LEU A 56 0.30 10.07 7.09
CA LEU A 56 1.35 9.05 7.10
C LEU A 56 1.69 8.54 8.50
N ASP A 57 1.39 9.32 9.55
CA ASP A 57 1.65 8.95 10.94
C ASP A 57 0.78 7.81 11.46
N ARG A 58 -0.43 7.69 10.89
CA ARG A 58 -1.44 6.74 11.35
C ARG A 58 -2.10 5.96 10.21
N GLY A 59 -1.84 6.31 8.96
CA GLY A 59 -2.48 5.71 7.79
C GLY A 59 -3.96 6.04 7.69
N ILE A 60 -4.40 7.20 8.18
CA ILE A 60 -5.79 7.67 8.11
C ILE A 60 -6.06 8.30 6.75
N ILE A 61 -7.21 7.99 6.16
CA ILE A 61 -7.69 8.60 4.91
C ILE A 61 -8.78 9.62 5.24
N SER A 62 -8.68 10.85 4.74
CA SER A 62 -9.68 11.90 4.90
C SER A 62 -9.80 12.79 3.67
N ASP A 63 -10.93 13.47 3.52
CA ASP A 63 -11.15 14.50 2.49
C ASP A 63 -10.55 15.86 2.90
N VAL A 64 -10.35 16.07 4.20
CA VAL A 64 -9.68 17.25 4.77
C VAL A 64 -8.21 16.97 5.05
N ARG A 65 -7.34 17.92 4.72
CA ARG A 65 -5.91 17.83 5.03
C ARG A 65 -5.68 17.98 6.54
N GLU A 66 -5.42 16.87 7.23
CA GLU A 66 -5.18 16.86 8.68
C GLU A 66 -3.81 16.27 9.02
N GLY A 67 -3.02 17.02 9.81
CA GLY A 67 -1.69 16.60 10.25
C GLY A 67 -0.54 17.20 9.44
N GLN A 68 0.69 16.97 9.92
CA GLN A 68 1.90 17.55 9.34
C GLN A 68 2.43 16.72 8.16
N HIS A 69 2.32 15.39 8.25
CA HIS A 69 2.83 14.46 7.25
C HIS A 69 1.66 13.82 6.50
N VAL A 70 1.26 14.46 5.40
CA VAL A 70 0.10 14.07 4.61
C VAL A 70 0.48 13.99 3.15
N LEU A 71 -0.03 12.96 2.46
CA LEU A 71 0.13 12.79 1.03
C LEU A 71 -1.24 12.91 0.35
N ASN A 72 -1.32 13.74 -0.71
CA ASN A 72 -2.52 13.81 -1.51
C ASN A 72 -2.62 12.55 -2.40
N GLY A 73 -3.84 12.06 -2.58
CA GLY A 73 -4.11 10.92 -3.46
C GLY A 73 -5.46 11.05 -4.15
N SER A 74 -5.56 10.45 -5.33
CA SER A 74 -6.84 10.33 -6.02
C SER A 74 -7.80 9.43 -5.22
N ARG A 75 -9.11 9.63 -5.39
CA ARG A 75 -10.15 8.79 -4.76
C ARG A 75 -9.92 7.29 -5.01
N LYS A 76 -9.55 6.94 -6.25
CA LYS A 76 -9.25 5.56 -6.65
C LYS A 76 -8.04 5.01 -5.91
N ALA A 77 -6.95 5.78 -5.83
CA ALA A 77 -5.73 5.35 -5.18
C ALA A 77 -5.92 5.17 -3.67
N LEU A 78 -6.58 6.12 -3.00
CA LEU A 78 -6.87 6.03 -1.56
C LEU A 78 -7.77 4.84 -1.23
N ARG A 79 -8.80 4.57 -2.04
CA ARG A 79 -9.64 3.39 -1.89
C ARG A 79 -8.88 2.09 -2.12
N ALA A 80 -8.03 2.04 -3.14
CA ALA A 80 -7.20 0.88 -3.40
C ALA A 80 -6.20 0.62 -2.26
N PHE A 81 -5.56 1.67 -1.72
CA PHE A 81 -4.73 1.59 -0.52
C PHE A 81 -5.51 1.00 0.66
N ALA A 82 -6.72 1.52 0.93
CA ALA A 82 -7.58 1.01 2.00
C ALA A 82 -7.92 -0.47 1.82
N ILE A 83 -8.32 -0.88 0.60
CA ILE A 83 -8.62 -2.28 0.27
C ILE A 83 -7.39 -3.16 0.53
N LEU A 84 -6.22 -2.76 0.05
CA LEU A 84 -4.98 -3.54 0.22
C LEU A 84 -4.59 -3.65 1.70
N ALA A 85 -4.81 -2.61 2.50
CA ALA A 85 -4.51 -2.62 3.93
C ALA A 85 -5.40 -3.59 4.71
N ILE A 86 -6.71 -3.60 4.44
CA ILE A 86 -7.69 -4.33 5.27
C ILE A 86 -8.01 -5.73 4.76
N SER A 87 -7.92 -5.97 3.45
CA SER A 87 -8.41 -7.22 2.85
C SER A 87 -7.47 -8.41 3.04
N ASP A 88 -8.00 -9.61 2.83
CA ASP A 88 -7.19 -10.82 2.66
C ASP A 88 -6.46 -10.81 1.31
N LEU A 89 -5.50 -11.73 1.17
CA LEU A 89 -4.66 -11.78 -0.03
C LEU A 89 -5.49 -12.10 -1.29
N GLU A 90 -6.48 -12.97 -1.18
CA GLU A 90 -7.32 -13.36 -2.32
C GLU A 90 -8.10 -12.17 -2.88
N THR A 91 -8.67 -11.35 -2.01
CA THR A 91 -9.39 -10.12 -2.35
C THR A 91 -8.44 -9.08 -2.94
N ALA A 92 -7.26 -8.88 -2.34
CA ALA A 92 -6.24 -7.98 -2.85
C ALA A 92 -5.77 -8.35 -4.27
N MET A 93 -5.65 -9.65 -4.56
CA MET A 93 -5.24 -10.15 -5.88
C MET A 93 -6.33 -10.00 -6.96
N ARG A 94 -7.61 -9.90 -6.57
CA ARG A 94 -8.73 -9.63 -7.49
C ARG A 94 -8.89 -8.14 -7.83
N LEU A 95 -8.24 -7.25 -7.08
CA LEU A 95 -8.32 -5.81 -7.29
C LEU A 95 -7.67 -5.41 -8.64
N LYS A 96 -8.48 -4.89 -9.56
CA LYS A 96 -8.00 -4.42 -10.87
C LYS A 96 -7.69 -2.93 -10.80
N LEU A 97 -6.41 -2.60 -10.94
CA LEU A 97 -5.93 -1.22 -10.99
C LEU A 97 -5.45 -0.91 -12.40
N ASP A 98 -5.87 0.23 -12.94
CA ASP A 98 -5.22 0.83 -14.11
C ASP A 98 -3.79 1.27 -13.74
N ASP A 99 -2.94 1.48 -14.76
CA ASP A 99 -1.52 1.74 -14.54
C ASP A 99 -1.24 3.00 -13.73
N GLN A 100 -2.10 4.02 -13.87
CA GLN A 100 -1.95 5.26 -13.11
C GLN A 100 -2.32 5.03 -11.64
N THR A 101 -3.49 4.44 -11.38
CA THR A 101 -3.94 4.13 -10.02
C THR A 101 -2.94 3.22 -9.30
N ARG A 102 -2.33 2.29 -10.03
CA ARG A 102 -1.27 1.44 -9.48
C ARG A 102 -0.06 2.24 -9.01
N ARG A 103 0.51 3.10 -9.87
CA ARG A 103 1.65 3.95 -9.50
C ARG A 103 1.34 4.86 -8.31
N ASP A 104 0.12 5.39 -8.27
CA ASP A 104 -0.34 6.24 -7.18
C ASP A 104 -0.39 5.43 -5.86
N VAL A 105 -0.94 4.21 -5.90
CA VAL A 105 -0.98 3.31 -4.73
C VAL A 105 0.43 2.90 -4.30
N ASP A 106 1.32 2.54 -5.22
CA ASP A 106 2.71 2.20 -4.92
C ASP A 106 3.39 3.36 -4.18
N SER A 107 3.13 4.60 -4.63
CA SER A 107 3.67 5.81 -4.00
C SER A 107 3.11 6.05 -2.60
N LEU A 108 1.81 5.80 -2.39
CA LEU A 108 1.16 5.90 -1.07
C LEU A 108 1.74 4.89 -0.07
N VAL A 109 1.86 3.62 -0.50
CA VAL A 109 2.41 2.55 0.35
C VAL A 109 3.88 2.81 0.66
N GLU A 110 4.69 3.16 -0.34
CA GLU A 110 6.11 3.49 -0.13
C GLU A 110 6.29 4.66 0.83
N ALA A 111 5.50 5.73 0.70
CA ALA A 111 5.57 6.88 1.58
C ALA A 111 5.18 6.53 3.03
N PHE A 112 4.13 5.73 3.20
CA PHE A 112 3.68 5.26 4.50
C PHE A 112 4.72 4.37 5.19
N MET A 113 5.23 3.36 4.47
CA MET A 113 6.25 2.45 5.02
C MET A 113 7.54 3.18 5.34
N ARG A 114 7.97 4.12 4.49
CA ARG A 114 9.16 4.94 4.73
C ARG A 114 9.01 5.86 5.92
N TYR A 115 7.82 6.42 6.14
CA TYR A 115 7.55 7.24 7.32
C TYR A 115 7.77 6.46 8.62
N HIS A 116 7.30 5.22 8.69
CA HIS A 116 7.40 4.39 9.91
C HIS A 116 8.73 3.67 10.09
N LEU A 117 9.42 3.32 8.99
CA LEU A 117 10.66 2.55 9.03
C LEU A 117 11.92 3.39 8.89
N GLU A 118 11.79 4.68 8.56
CA GLU A 118 12.89 5.64 8.41
C GLU A 118 14.10 5.04 7.64
N GLU A 119 15.28 4.98 8.28
CA GLU A 119 16.52 4.43 7.71
C GLU A 119 16.51 2.91 7.50
N SER A 120 15.58 2.20 8.13
CA SER A 120 15.42 0.75 8.00
C SER A 120 14.60 0.35 6.77
N TYR A 121 13.98 1.30 6.06
CA TYR A 121 13.26 0.99 4.82
C TYR A 121 14.25 0.56 3.72
N PRO A 122 14.11 -0.66 3.15
CA PRO A 122 15.15 -1.22 2.28
C PRO A 122 15.25 -0.50 0.93
N VAL A 123 16.14 0.49 0.84
CA VAL A 123 16.50 1.14 -0.44
C VAL A 123 17.27 0.18 -1.37
N ARG A 124 17.86 -0.90 -0.83
CA ARG A 124 18.81 -1.77 -1.56
C ARG A 124 18.16 -2.74 -2.56
N ALA A 125 16.92 -3.19 -2.35
CA ALA A 125 16.28 -4.16 -3.26
C ALA A 125 16.01 -3.58 -4.66
N LYS A 126 15.64 -2.29 -4.75
CA LYS A 126 15.48 -1.57 -6.03
C LYS A 126 16.78 -1.50 -6.84
N ARG A 127 17.94 -1.41 -6.17
CA ARG A 127 19.26 -1.35 -6.83
C ARG A 127 19.68 -2.70 -7.44
N VAL A 128 19.28 -3.83 -6.85
CA VAL A 128 19.60 -5.17 -7.35
C VAL A 128 18.77 -5.53 -8.59
N ILE A 129 17.49 -5.14 -8.66
CA ILE A 129 16.66 -5.37 -9.87
C ILE A 129 17.22 -4.62 -11.08
N GLY A 130 17.74 -3.40 -10.87
CA GLY A 130 18.42 -2.64 -11.91
C GLY A 130 19.73 -3.27 -12.40
N GLN A 131 20.38 -4.11 -11.58
CA GLN A 131 21.60 -4.85 -11.95
C GLN A 131 21.31 -6.17 -12.66
N ILE A 132 20.11 -6.74 -12.49
CA ILE A 132 19.69 -8.00 -13.15
C ILE A 132 19.06 -7.72 -14.52
N SER A 133 18.56 -6.49 -14.75
CA SER A 133 17.91 -6.08 -16.00
C SER A 133 18.84 -5.36 -16.98
N ALA A 134 20.15 -5.32 -16.69
CA ALA A 134 21.22 -4.73 -17.51
C ALA A 134 22.15 -5.83 -18.02
#